data_AF-A0A0B1TCN0-F1
#
_entry.id   AF-A0A0B1TCN0-F1
#
_cell.length_a   1.000
_cell.length_b   1.000
_cell.length_c   1.000
_cell.angle_alpha   90.00
_cell.angle_beta   90.00
_cell.angle_gamma   90.00
#
_symmetry.space_group_name_H-M   'P 1'
#
loop_
_entity.id
_entity.type
_entity.pdbx_description
1 polymer ?
#
loop_
_entity_poly.entity_id
_entity_poly.type
_entity_poly.pdbx_seq_one_letter_code
_entity_poly.pdbx_strand_id
1 'polypeptide(L)'
;MMHFSRALGAQRTTGHPLQVTGHSLGGALASLAASLILKFNIATPQQVKLVTFGQPRTGDEEFSNVQDQMCLYCFRVTHWNDMVPHIPNIGYRHHKTEVFYQKGMNPNTYKVCSENEDKACSDGIKVKASITNHINYFGQHVSSYGRQGCV
;
A
#
# COMPACT_ATOMS: atom_id res chain seq x y z
N MET A 1 -19.07 29.19 10.45
CA MET A 1 -19.09 28.80 9.02
C MET A 1 -17.82 29.37 8.39
N MET A 2 -16.70 28.65 8.47
CA MET A 2 -15.42 29.13 7.92
C MET A 2 -15.33 28.73 6.45
N HIS A 3 -15.44 29.72 5.57
CA HIS A 3 -15.10 29.61 4.16
C HIS A 3 -13.57 29.58 4.01
N PHE A 4 -13.01 28.40 3.71
CA PHE A 4 -11.69 28.31 3.11
C PHE A 4 -11.84 28.41 1.58
N SER A 5 -11.56 29.60 1.07
CA SER A 5 -11.53 29.91 -0.35
C SER A 5 -10.42 29.13 -1.07
N ARG A 6 -10.81 28.40 -2.12
CA ARG A 6 -10.06 28.03 -3.33
C ARG A 6 -8.58 28.46 -3.36
N ALA A 7 -7.67 27.53 -3.11
CA ALA A 7 -6.25 27.66 -3.44
C ALA A 7 -5.58 26.31 -3.78
N LEU A 8 -6.28 25.45 -4.50
CA LEU A 8 -5.67 24.40 -5.32
C LEU A 8 -6.42 24.41 -6.64
N GLY A 9 -5.84 25.02 -7.67
CA GLY A 9 -6.29 24.82 -9.04
C GLY A 9 -6.11 23.35 -9.36
N ALA A 10 -7.16 22.54 -9.17
CA ALA A 10 -7.19 21.16 -9.60
C ALA A 10 -7.13 21.14 -11.12
N GLN A 11 -5.92 21.13 -11.66
CA GLN A 11 -5.67 20.82 -13.05
C GLN A 11 -6.15 19.38 -13.23
N ARG A 12 -7.36 19.22 -13.82
CA ARG A 12 -7.94 17.92 -14.13
C ARG A 12 -6.89 17.15 -14.92
N THR A 13 -6.37 16.07 -14.37
CA THR A 13 -5.42 15.21 -15.08
C THR A 13 -6.17 14.62 -16.27
N THR A 14 -5.73 14.97 -17.47
CA THR A 14 -6.29 14.52 -18.74
C THR A 14 -6.04 13.02 -18.87
N GLY A 15 -6.99 12.16 -18.49
CA GLY A 15 -7.04 10.73 -18.84
C GLY A 15 -5.88 9.82 -18.38
N HIS A 16 -4.79 10.35 -17.82
CA HIS A 16 -3.62 9.56 -17.43
C HIS A 16 -3.79 8.95 -16.02
N PRO A 17 -3.24 7.75 -15.79
CA PRO A 17 -3.25 7.14 -14.47
C PRO A 17 -2.40 7.95 -13.49
N LEU A 18 -2.90 8.12 -12.27
CA LEU A 18 -2.19 8.70 -11.14
C LEU A 18 -1.68 7.57 -10.25
N GLN A 19 -0.39 7.29 -10.33
CA GLN A 19 0.25 6.25 -9.53
C GLN A 19 0.70 6.81 -8.18
N VAL A 20 0.28 6.15 -7.12
CA VAL A 20 0.68 6.44 -5.74
C VAL A 20 1.40 5.20 -5.21
N THR A 21 2.58 5.40 -4.64
CA THR A 21 3.39 4.28 -4.16
C THR A 21 4.23 4.69 -2.97
N GLY A 22 4.70 3.69 -2.22
CA GLY A 22 5.58 3.90 -1.10
C GLY A 22 6.00 2.57 -0.49
N HIS A 23 7.18 2.59 0.13
CA HIS A 23 7.73 1.48 0.88
C HIS A 23 7.68 1.79 2.38
N SER A 24 7.44 0.78 3.22
CA SER A 24 7.45 0.92 4.68
C SER A 24 6.46 1.98 5.17
N LEU A 25 6.88 2.91 6.03
CA LEU A 25 6.10 4.11 6.42
C LEU A 25 5.58 4.88 5.21
N GLY A 26 6.38 5.01 4.15
CA GLY A 26 5.95 5.64 2.90
C GLY A 26 4.77 4.90 2.25
N GLY A 27 4.66 3.59 2.45
CA GLY A 27 3.50 2.80 2.05
C GLY A 27 2.24 3.22 2.78
N ALA A 28 2.28 3.40 4.10
CA ALA A 28 1.11 3.88 4.85
C ALA A 28 0.71 5.30 4.44
N LEU A 29 1.70 6.20 4.25
CA LEU A 29 1.46 7.55 3.75
C LEU A 29 0.87 7.56 2.35
N ALA A 30 1.31 6.66 1.47
CA ALA A 30 0.75 6.48 0.13
C ALA A 30 -0.72 6.03 0.18
N SER A 31 -1.10 5.14 1.10
CA SER A 31 -2.49 4.76 1.32
C SER A 31 -3.35 5.96 1.72
N LEU A 32 -2.91 6.73 2.70
CA LEU A 32 -3.62 7.94 3.15
C LEU A 32 -3.74 8.97 2.01
N ALA A 33 -2.65 9.18 1.26
CA ALA A 33 -2.65 10.10 0.12
C ALA A 33 -3.67 9.67 -0.95
N ALA A 34 -3.73 8.38 -1.30
CA ALA A 34 -4.72 7.86 -2.22
C ALA A 34 -6.15 8.06 -1.71
N SER A 35 -6.41 7.81 -0.42
CA SER A 35 -7.72 8.07 0.18
C SER A 35 -8.12 9.55 0.08
N LEU A 36 -7.19 10.47 0.38
CA LEU A 36 -7.43 11.91 0.31
C LEU A 36 -7.67 12.40 -1.12
N ILE A 37 -6.89 11.90 -2.08
CA ILE A 37 -7.06 12.19 -3.52
C ILE A 37 -8.48 11.82 -3.97
N LEU A 38 -8.95 10.64 -3.60
CA LEU A 38 -10.29 10.17 -3.94
C LEU A 38 -11.37 10.96 -3.19
N LYS A 39 -11.19 11.19 -1.89
CA LYS A 39 -12.14 11.92 -1.04
C LYS A 39 -12.39 13.35 -1.51
N PHE A 40 -11.34 14.04 -1.96
CA PHE A 40 -11.41 15.42 -2.45
C PHE A 40 -11.62 15.53 -3.96
N ASN A 41 -11.88 14.42 -4.66
CA ASN A 41 -12.08 14.37 -6.10
C ASN A 41 -10.93 15.02 -6.90
N ILE A 42 -9.69 14.87 -6.43
CA ILE A 42 -8.49 15.32 -7.16
C ILE A 42 -8.27 14.46 -8.41
N ALA A 43 -8.59 13.16 -8.33
CA ALA A 43 -8.61 12.21 -9.44
C ALA A 43 -9.76 11.20 -9.27
N THR A 44 -10.20 10.57 -10.36
CA THR A 44 -11.27 9.56 -10.28
C THR A 44 -10.75 8.20 -9.79
N PRO A 45 -11.62 7.32 -9.26
CA PRO A 45 -11.27 5.94 -8.91
C PRO A 45 -10.59 5.15 -10.02
N GLN A 46 -10.91 5.44 -11.30
CA GLN A 46 -10.30 4.77 -12.46
C GLN A 46 -8.87 5.24 -12.72
N GLN A 47 -8.56 6.50 -12.36
CA GLN A 47 -7.25 7.10 -12.56
C GLN A 47 -6.27 6.68 -11.45
N VAL A 48 -6.73 6.57 -10.20
CA VAL A 48 -5.85 6.27 -9.07
C VAL A 48 -5.37 4.81 -9.11
N LYS A 49 -4.06 4.62 -9.04
CA LYS A 49 -3.39 3.31 -8.93
C LYS A 49 -2.48 3.33 -7.69
N LEU A 50 -2.88 2.65 -6.62
CA LEU A 50 -2.06 2.51 -5.42
C LEU A 50 -1.36 1.15 -5.41
N VAL A 51 -0.04 1.17 -5.31
CA VAL A 51 0.77 -0.03 -5.07
C VAL A 51 1.80 0.28 -3.99
N THR A 52 1.76 -0.44 -2.88
CA THR A 52 2.67 -0.21 -1.74
C THR A 52 3.50 -1.46 -1.43
N PHE A 53 4.63 -1.27 -0.76
CA PHE A 53 5.58 -2.34 -0.45
C PHE A 53 5.86 -2.38 1.05
N GLY A 54 5.56 -3.51 1.69
CA GLY A 54 5.77 -3.66 3.14
C GLY A 54 4.99 -2.63 3.97
N GLN A 55 3.81 -2.23 3.49
CA GLN A 55 2.98 -1.21 4.14
C GLN A 55 2.50 -1.71 5.51
N PRO A 56 2.73 -0.97 6.62
CA PRO A 56 2.12 -1.25 7.91
C PRO A 56 0.61 -0.95 7.89
N ARG A 57 -0.13 -1.51 8.85
CA ARG A 57 -1.56 -1.20 8.97
C ARG A 57 -1.74 0.32 9.16
N THR A 58 -2.66 0.91 8.41
CA THR A 58 -2.72 2.36 8.23
C THR A 58 -3.91 3.00 8.96
N GLY A 59 -5.02 2.29 9.08
CA GLY A 59 -6.22 2.77 9.78
C GLY A 59 -6.99 1.63 10.41
N ASP A 60 -8.16 1.94 10.94
CA ASP A 60 -9.09 0.97 11.51
C ASP A 60 -9.91 0.26 10.42
N GLU A 61 -10.91 -0.50 10.88
CA GLU A 61 -11.83 -1.22 9.99
C GLU A 61 -12.67 -0.26 9.12
N GLU A 62 -13.09 0.89 9.66
CA GLU A 62 -13.87 1.87 8.90
C GLU A 62 -13.03 2.47 7.77
N PHE A 63 -11.80 2.88 8.07
CA PHE A 63 -10.86 3.36 7.06
C PHE A 63 -10.62 2.30 5.98
N SER A 64 -10.39 1.05 6.37
CA SER A 64 -10.11 -0.05 5.45
C SER A 64 -11.28 -0.29 4.50
N ASN A 65 -12.50 -0.34 5.02
CA ASN A 65 -13.72 -0.52 4.24
C ASN A 65 -13.95 0.64 3.26
N VAL A 66 -13.72 1.88 3.70
CA VAL A 66 -13.84 3.06 2.84
C VAL A 66 -12.78 3.04 1.72
N GLN A 67 -11.55 2.67 2.03
CA GLN A 67 -10.49 2.53 1.04
C GLN A 67 -10.83 1.47 -0.01
N ASP A 68 -11.33 0.31 0.42
CA ASP A 68 -11.73 -0.79 -0.47
C ASP A 68 -12.89 -0.41 -1.39
N GLN A 69 -13.81 0.43 -0.93
CA GLN A 69 -14.93 0.93 -1.74
C GLN A 69 -14.50 1.97 -2.78
N MET A 70 -13.59 2.87 -2.42
CA MET A 70 -13.20 3.99 -3.28
C MET A 70 -12.07 3.64 -4.26
N CYS A 71 -11.16 2.75 -3.89
CA CYS A 71 -9.94 2.48 -4.64
C CYS A 71 -10.01 1.15 -5.39
N LEU A 72 -10.34 1.22 -6.67
CA LEU A 72 -10.49 0.04 -7.53
C LEU A 72 -9.17 -0.69 -7.84
N TYR A 73 -8.03 0.00 -7.65
CA TYR A 73 -6.70 -0.55 -7.91
C TYR A 73 -5.78 -0.20 -6.74
N CYS A 74 -5.96 -0.92 -5.63
CA CYS A 74 -5.18 -0.74 -4.41
C CYS A 74 -4.56 -2.08 -3.99
N PHE A 75 -3.25 -2.20 -4.13
CA PHE A 75 -2.51 -3.44 -3.84
C PHE A 75 -1.41 -3.18 -2.82
N ARG A 76 -1.34 -4.04 -1.79
CA ARG A 76 -0.19 -4.13 -0.90
C ARG A 76 0.68 -5.29 -1.33
N VAL A 77 1.95 -5.05 -1.61
CA VAL A 77 2.93 -6.10 -1.89
C VAL A 77 3.67 -6.40 -0.59
N THR A 78 3.67 -7.67 -0.18
CA THR A 78 4.29 -8.12 1.07
C THR A 78 5.24 -9.29 0.82
N HIS A 79 6.26 -9.43 1.65
CA HIS A 79 7.35 -10.39 1.44
C HIS A 79 7.58 -11.27 2.68
N TRP A 80 7.25 -12.55 2.52
CA TRP A 80 7.42 -13.64 3.49
C TRP A 80 7.05 -13.25 4.92
N ASN A 81 8.03 -13.15 5.82
CA ASN A 81 7.84 -12.85 7.24
C ASN A 81 8.30 -11.43 7.63
N ASP A 82 8.21 -10.50 6.68
CA ASP A 82 8.30 -9.06 6.94
C ASP A 82 7.40 -8.68 8.11
N MET A 83 7.98 -8.11 9.17
CA MET A 83 7.23 -7.75 10.37
C MET A 83 6.38 -6.49 10.20
N VAL A 84 6.72 -5.60 9.27
CA VAL A 84 6.14 -4.26 9.18
C VAL A 84 4.67 -4.27 8.76
N PRO A 85 4.23 -5.08 7.79
CA PRO A 85 2.80 -5.24 7.51
C PRO A 85 1.98 -5.68 8.72
N HIS A 86 2.60 -6.27 9.75
CA HIS A 86 1.86 -6.78 10.88
C HIS A 86 1.76 -5.80 12.05
N ILE A 87 2.25 -4.58 11.91
CA ILE A 87 2.15 -3.51 12.92
C ILE A 87 1.42 -2.28 12.36
N PRO A 88 0.77 -1.47 13.23
CA PRO A 88 0.30 -1.84 14.56
C PRO A 88 -0.81 -2.92 14.52
N ASN A 89 -1.10 -3.56 15.65
CA ASN A 89 -1.93 -4.77 15.70
C ASN A 89 -3.34 -4.51 16.25
N ILE A 90 -3.45 -3.63 17.23
CA ILE A 90 -4.67 -3.44 18.02
C ILE A 90 -5.48 -2.30 17.42
N GLY A 91 -6.69 -2.59 16.94
CA GLY A 91 -7.60 -1.60 16.38
C GLY A 91 -7.28 -1.19 14.94
N TYR A 92 -6.28 -1.79 14.30
CA TYR A 92 -5.92 -1.50 12.91
C TYR A 92 -6.23 -2.67 11.99
N ARG A 93 -6.55 -2.35 10.75
CA ARG A 93 -6.83 -3.29 9.66
C ARG A 93 -6.15 -2.83 8.38
N HIS A 94 -5.86 -3.80 7.53
CA HIS A 94 -5.44 -3.54 6.16
C HIS A 94 -6.63 -3.32 5.23
N HIS A 95 -6.40 -2.60 4.14
CA HIS A 95 -7.27 -2.70 2.97
C HIS A 95 -7.06 -4.06 2.25
N LYS A 96 -8.09 -4.51 1.53
CA LYS A 96 -8.36 -5.92 1.18
C LYS A 96 -7.29 -6.62 0.35
N THR A 97 -6.77 -5.99 -0.70
CA THR A 97 -5.98 -6.73 -1.70
C THR A 97 -4.48 -6.77 -1.38
N GLU A 98 -3.98 -7.98 -1.17
CA GLU A 98 -2.58 -8.29 -0.91
C GLU A 98 -1.97 -9.14 -2.04
N VAL A 99 -0.78 -8.76 -2.48
CA VAL A 99 0.09 -9.54 -3.36
C VAL A 99 1.23 -10.07 -2.49
N PHE A 100 1.08 -11.32 -2.04
CA PHE A 100 1.98 -11.94 -1.09
C PHE A 100 3.03 -12.80 -1.78
N TYR A 101 4.30 -12.47 -1.54
CA TYR A 101 5.44 -13.27 -1.97
C TYR A 101 5.96 -14.13 -0.83
N GLN A 102 5.58 -15.41 -0.79
CA GLN A 102 5.95 -16.29 0.32
C GLN A 102 7.42 -16.69 0.34
N LYS A 103 8.07 -16.78 -0.84
CA LYS A 103 9.48 -17.17 -0.96
C LYS A 103 10.12 -16.46 -2.14
N GLY A 104 11.13 -15.63 -1.87
CA GLY A 104 11.76 -14.80 -2.89
C GLY A 104 10.74 -13.88 -3.57
N MET A 105 11.16 -13.18 -4.62
CA MET A 105 10.30 -12.26 -5.37
C MET A 105 10.50 -12.39 -6.87
N ASN A 106 10.48 -13.63 -7.36
CA ASN A 106 10.56 -13.90 -8.79
C ASN A 106 9.21 -13.58 -9.47
N PRO A 107 9.20 -13.25 -10.76
CA PRO A 107 7.94 -13.12 -11.49
C PRO A 107 7.06 -14.38 -11.32
N ASN A 108 5.75 -14.17 -11.14
CA ASN A 108 4.74 -15.23 -10.99
C ASN A 108 4.90 -16.16 -9.76
N THR A 109 5.72 -15.82 -8.77
CA THR A 109 5.85 -16.60 -7.51
C THR A 109 5.08 -15.99 -6.34
N TYR A 110 3.97 -15.29 -6.64
CA TYR A 110 3.13 -14.63 -5.65
C TYR A 110 1.73 -15.24 -5.58
N LYS A 111 1.07 -14.98 -4.48
CA LYS A 111 -0.35 -15.26 -4.26
C LYS A 111 -1.10 -13.94 -4.09
N VAL A 112 -2.23 -13.81 -4.77
CA VAL A 112 -3.14 -12.69 -4.53
C VAL A 112 -4.18 -13.14 -3.51
N CYS A 113 -4.23 -12.44 -2.37
CA CYS A 113 -5.34 -12.54 -1.44
C CYS A 113 -6.22 -11.32 -1.61
N SER A 114 -7.51 -11.57 -1.74
CA SER A 114 -8.53 -10.55 -1.91
C SER A 114 -9.50 -10.67 -0.76
N GLU A 115 -9.04 -10.84 0.48
CA GLU A 115 -9.88 -10.80 1.68
C GLU A 115 -9.10 -10.09 2.79
N ASN A 116 -9.82 -9.43 3.70
CA ASN A 116 -9.21 -8.66 4.77
C ASN A 116 -8.49 -9.58 5.77
N GLU A 117 -7.21 -9.31 6.07
CA GLU A 117 -6.35 -10.13 6.94
C GLU A 117 -6.40 -11.65 6.62
N ASP A 118 -6.31 -12.00 5.32
CA ASP A 118 -6.39 -13.39 4.87
C ASP A 118 -5.23 -14.26 5.41
N LYS A 119 -5.58 -15.29 6.20
CA LYS A 119 -4.64 -16.29 6.76
C LYS A 119 -3.96 -17.13 5.69
N ALA A 120 -4.44 -17.11 4.46
CA ALA A 120 -3.83 -17.78 3.34
C ALA A 120 -2.67 -16.97 2.71
N CYS A 121 -2.46 -15.72 3.15
CA CYS A 121 -1.32 -14.86 2.82
C CYS A 121 -0.50 -14.49 4.07
N SER A 122 0.03 -13.25 4.16
CA SER A 122 1.02 -12.90 5.18
C SER A 122 0.47 -13.01 6.61
N ASP A 123 -0.85 -12.83 6.81
CA ASP A 123 -1.42 -12.89 8.14
C ASP A 123 -1.36 -14.31 8.75
N GLY A 124 -1.29 -15.34 7.92
CA GLY A 124 -1.10 -16.74 8.36
C GLY A 124 0.31 -17.11 8.80
N ILE A 125 1.30 -16.24 8.57
CA ILE A 125 2.69 -16.52 8.94
C ILE A 125 2.85 -16.48 10.47
N LYS A 126 3.38 -17.56 11.06
CA LYS A 126 3.47 -17.68 12.53
C LYS A 126 4.56 -16.80 13.16
N VAL A 127 5.68 -16.61 12.47
CA VAL A 127 6.84 -15.84 12.98
C VAL A 127 7.09 -14.66 12.05
N LYS A 128 6.61 -13.48 12.45
CA LYS A 128 6.58 -12.22 11.68
C LYS A 128 7.65 -11.26 12.22
N ALA A 129 8.94 -11.51 11.95
CA ALA A 129 10.04 -10.87 12.67
C ALA A 129 11.19 -10.34 11.80
N SER A 130 11.09 -10.42 10.47
CA SER A 130 12.22 -10.12 9.59
C SER A 130 12.22 -8.67 9.11
N ILE A 131 13.23 -7.90 9.50
CA ILE A 131 13.58 -6.64 8.83
C ILE A 131 14.27 -6.89 7.50
N THR A 132 14.96 -8.01 7.33
CA THR A 132 15.64 -8.33 6.06
C THR A 132 14.63 -8.47 4.92
N ASN A 133 13.50 -9.16 5.13
CA ASN A 133 12.47 -9.27 4.08
C ASN A 133 11.74 -7.94 3.85
N HIS A 134 11.74 -7.07 4.86
CA HIS A 134 11.20 -5.72 4.74
C HIS A 134 12.05 -4.82 3.83
N ILE A 135 13.37 -4.96 3.81
CA ILE A 135 14.26 -4.07 3.05
C ILE A 135 14.72 -4.65 1.70
N ASN A 136 14.29 -5.88 1.35
CA ASN A 136 14.66 -6.55 0.11
C ASN A 136 13.42 -6.86 -0.73
N TYR A 137 13.34 -6.23 -1.90
CA TYR A 137 12.25 -6.41 -2.86
C TYR A 137 12.81 -6.68 -4.26
N PHE A 138 12.31 -7.72 -4.93
CA PHE A 138 12.70 -8.10 -6.31
C PHE A 138 14.21 -8.24 -6.52
N GLY A 139 14.91 -8.82 -5.55
CA GLY A 139 16.38 -8.98 -5.60
C GLY A 139 17.17 -7.72 -5.28
N GLN A 140 16.50 -6.60 -4.97
CA GLN A 140 17.13 -5.32 -4.66
C GLN A 140 17.00 -4.98 -3.18
N HIS A 141 18.11 -4.56 -2.58
CA HIS A 141 18.10 -3.91 -1.27
C HIS A 141 17.64 -2.46 -1.44
N VAL A 142 16.42 -2.14 -1.00
CA VAL A 142 15.71 -0.88 -1.29
C VAL A 142 16.56 0.36 -1.00
N SER A 143 17.18 0.46 0.18
CA SER A 143 17.99 1.64 0.54
C SER A 143 19.29 1.76 -0.26
N SER A 144 19.87 0.64 -0.69
CA SER A 144 21.12 0.64 -1.43
C SER A 144 20.86 0.96 -2.89
N TYR A 145 19.80 0.37 -3.47
CA TYR A 145 19.29 0.72 -4.79
C TYR A 145 19.02 2.23 -4.92
N GLY A 146 18.33 2.82 -3.95
CA GLY A 146 18.10 4.27 -3.93
C GLY A 146 19.39 5.10 -3.83
N ARG A 147 20.31 4.73 -2.92
CA ARG A 147 21.60 5.43 -2.77
C ARG A 147 22.51 5.33 -4.00
N GLN A 148 22.35 4.28 -4.80
CA GLN A 148 23.11 4.07 -6.03
C GLN A 148 22.50 4.81 -7.23
N GLY A 149 21.36 5.48 -7.07
CA GLY A 149 20.71 6.23 -8.14
C GLY A 149 19.66 5.43 -8.90
N CYS A 150 19.09 4.40 -8.28
CA CYS A 150 18.07 3.54 -8.90
C CYS A 150 18.56 2.79 -10.13
N VAL A 151 19.81 2.32 -10.09
CA VAL A 151 20.46 1.49 -11.12
C VAL A 151 20.79 0.10 -10.59
#